data_AF-A0A9X3B2D3-F1
#
_entry.id   AF-A0A9X3B2D3-F1
#
_cell.length_a   1.000
_cell.length_b   1.000
_cell.length_c   1.000
_cell.angle_alpha   90.00
_cell.angle_beta   90.00
_cell.angle_gamma   90.00
#
_symmetry.space_group_name_H-M   'P 1'
#
loop_
_entity.id
_entity.type
_entity.pdbx_description
1 polymer ?
#
loop_
_entity_poly.entity_id
_entity_poly.type
_entity_poly.pdbx_seq_one_letter_code
_entity_poly.pdbx_strand_id
1 'polypeptide(L)' 'YLYMDQSYPKYSMSKPQRQLMSAWDKQYPVNVQECQRAKKIAAIQLNDNEIVKTRCQQANIW' A
#
# COMPACT_ATOMS: atom_id res chain seq x y z
N TYR A 1 0.64 0.04 -6.31
CA TYR A 1 1.85 0.40 -7.07
C TYR A 1 3.07 0.58 -6.18
N LEU A 2 3.02 1.46 -5.17
CA LEU A 2 4.13 1.68 -4.23
C LEU A 2 4.66 0.39 -3.60
N TYR A 3 3.78 -0.47 -3.09
CA TYR A 3 4.15 -1.78 -2.55
C TYR A 3 4.87 -2.67 -3.58
N MET A 4 4.36 -2.75 -4.81
CA MET A 4 4.96 -3.62 -5.84
C MET A 4 6.38 -3.14 -6.20
N ASP A 5 6.56 -1.82 -6.29
CA ASP A 5 7.84 -1.16 -6.58
C ASP A 5 8.85 -1.33 -5.43
N GLN A 6 8.36 -1.46 -4.19
CA GLN A 6 9.19 -1.74 -3.02
C GLN A 6 9.55 -3.23 -2.90
N SER A 7 8.60 -4.13 -3.19
CA SER A 7 8.73 -5.56 -2.89
C SER A 7 9.34 -6.38 -4.02
N TYR A 8 9.28 -5.92 -5.27
CA TYR A 8 9.73 -6.69 -6.43
C TYR A 8 10.84 -5.96 -7.19
N PRO A 9 12.12 -6.41 -7.08
CA PRO A 9 13.25 -5.75 -7.73
C PRO A 9 13.18 -5.65 -9.26
N LYS A 10 12.43 -6.57 -9.89
CA LYS A 10 12.23 -6.59 -11.35
C LYS A 10 11.25 -5.52 -11.83
N TYR A 11 10.46 -4.95 -10.94
CA TYR A 11 9.50 -3.91 -11.25
C TYR A 11 10.02 -2.58 -10.71
N SER A 12 10.17 -1.58 -11.58
CA SER A 12 10.51 -0.23 -11.18
C SER A 12 9.58 0.79 -11.81
N MET A 13 9.13 1.76 -11.02
CA MET A 13 8.40 2.90 -11.51
C MET A 13 9.34 4.02 -11.97
N SER A 14 9.03 4.61 -13.12
CA SER A 14 9.68 5.85 -13.53
C SER A 14 9.42 6.99 -12.53
N LYS A 15 10.28 8.01 -12.53
CA LYS A 15 10.14 9.18 -11.65
C LYS A 15 8.76 9.84 -11.75
N PRO A 16 8.18 10.11 -12.94
CA PRO A 16 6.84 10.69 -13.05
C PRO A 16 5.75 9.79 -12.46
N GLN A 17 5.81 8.47 -12.71
CA GLN A 17 4.83 7.52 -12.16
C GLN A 17 4.89 7.47 -10.64
N ARG A 18 6.09 7.43 -10.06
CA ARG A 18 6.26 7.44 -8.61
C ARG A 18 5.70 8.71 -7.99
N GLN A 19 5.91 9.87 -8.62
CA GLN A 19 5.34 11.15 -8.17
C GLN A 19 3.81 11.14 -8.19
N LEU A 20 3.20 10.66 -9.28
CA LEU A 20 1.76 10.53 -9.40
C LEU A 20 1.17 9.62 -8.31
N MET A 21 1.75 8.43 -8.14
CA MET A 21 1.27 7.46 -7.14
C MET A 21 1.45 7.97 -5.71
N SER A 22 2.51 8.74 -5.45
CA SER A 22 2.73 9.38 -4.15
C SER A 22 1.73 10.51 -3.87
N ALA A 23 1.31 11.24 -4.91
CA ALA A 23 0.26 12.25 -4.79
C ALA A 23 -1.10 11.58 -4.50
N TRP A 24 -1.41 10.48 -5.18
CA TRP A 24 -2.65 9.74 -4.96
C TRP A 24 -2.72 9.09 -3.58
N ASP A 25 -1.62 8.50 -3.07
CA ASP A 25 -1.54 7.95 -1.71
C ASP A 25 -1.88 8.98 -0.62
N LYS A 26 -1.59 10.27 -0.88
CA LYS A 26 -1.93 11.37 0.03
C LYS A 26 -3.34 11.90 -0.16
N GLN A 27 -3.79 11.99 -1.42
CA GLN A 27 -5.09 12.58 -1.75
C GLN A 27 -6.26 11.65 -1.43
N TYR A 28 -6.05 10.34 -1.50
CA TYR A 28 -7.08 9.33 -1.28
C TYR A 28 -6.66 8.43 -0.11
N PRO A 29 -7.07 8.76 1.12
CA PRO A 29 -6.72 7.95 2.29
C PRO A 29 -7.38 6.58 2.22
N VAL A 30 -6.75 5.61 2.89
CA VAL A 30 -7.26 4.25 2.96
C VAL A 30 -8.63 4.17 3.62
N ASN A 31 -9.44 3.21 3.18
CA ASN A 31 -10.72 2.91 3.80
C ASN A 31 -10.72 1.58 4.56
N VAL A 32 -11.76 1.34 5.35
CA VAL A 32 -11.91 0.12 6.17
C VAL A 32 -11.82 -1.16 5.34
N GLN A 33 -12.40 -1.16 4.12
CA GLN A 33 -12.40 -2.34 3.25
C GLN A 33 -10.99 -2.66 2.74
N GLU A 34 -10.18 -1.65 2.43
CA GLU A 34 -8.78 -1.82 2.03
C GLU A 34 -7.93 -2.39 3.17
N CYS A 35 -8.13 -1.91 4.40
CA CYS A 35 -7.43 -2.42 5.58
C CYS A 35 -7.82 -3.89 5.88
N GLN A 36 -9.12 -4.21 5.82
CA GLN A 36 -9.59 -5.59 5.98
C GLN A 36 -9.05 -6.51 4.87
N ARG A 37 -9.03 -6.03 3.63
CA ARG A 37 -8.45 -6.77 2.51
C ARG A 37 -6.96 -7.03 2.73
N ALA A 38 -6.20 -6.02 3.19
CA ALA A 38 -4.77 -6.18 3.47
C ALA A 38 -4.53 -7.25 4.55
N LYS A 39 -5.32 -7.25 5.64
CA LYS A 39 -5.25 -8.29 6.68
C LYS A 39 -5.52 -9.69 6.15
N LYS A 40 -6.57 -9.86 5.33
CA LYS A 40 -6.91 -11.15 4.72
C LYS A 40 -5.79 -11.67 3.81
N ILE A 41 -5.22 -10.78 2.99
CA ILE A 41 -4.12 -11.13 2.10
C ILE A 41 -2.88 -11.55 2.92
N ALA A 42 -2.53 -10.78 3.95
CA ALA A 42 -1.39 -11.08 4.81
C ALA A 42 -1.53 -12.43 5.53
N ALA A 43 -2.72 -12.78 5.99
CA ALA A 43 -2.98 -14.07 6.61
C ALA A 43 -2.77 -15.27 5.65
N ILE A 44 -2.96 -15.07 4.35
CA ILE A 44 -2.82 -16.13 3.32
C ILE A 44 -1.40 -16.15 2.75
N GLN A 45 -0.85 -14.98 2.41
CA GLN A 45 0.44 -14.85 1.74
C GLN A 45 1.63 -14.76 2.71
N LEU A 46 1.35 -14.61 4.00
CA LEU A 46 2.34 -14.52 5.09
C LEU A 46 3.26 -13.29 4.99
N ASN A 47 2.84 -12.27 4.25
CA ASN A 47 3.56 -11.01 4.13
C ASN A 47 2.61 -9.81 4.16
N ASP A 48 3.07 -8.71 4.76
CA ASP A 48 2.29 -7.48 4.87
C ASP A 48 2.55 -6.53 3.70
N ASN A 49 1.49 -5.85 3.25
CA ASN A 49 1.64 -4.63 2.47
C ASN A 49 1.88 -3.46 3.43
N GLU A 50 3.16 -3.20 3.74
CA GLU A 50 3.57 -2.18 4.71
C GLU A 50 3.06 -0.76 4.38
N ILE A 51 2.85 -0.45 3.10
CA ILE A 51 2.25 0.83 2.70
C ILE A 51 0.82 0.93 3.22
N VAL A 52 -0.04 -0.04 2.92
CA VAL A 52 -1.44 -0.03 3.36
C VAL A 52 -1.53 -0.15 4.88
N LYS A 53 -0.75 -1.05 5.48
CA LYS A 53 -0.72 -1.28 6.94
C LYS A 53 -0.40 0.00 7.71
N THR A 54 0.65 0.72 7.32
CA THR A 54 1.04 1.98 7.97
C THR A 54 -0.07 3.03 7.87
N ARG A 55 -0.73 3.15 6.71
CA ARG A 55 -1.83 4.10 6.50
C ARG A 55 -3.06 3.74 7.35
N CYS A 56 -3.39 2.45 7.42
CA CYS A 56 -4.49 1.96 8.25
C CYS A 56 -4.24 2.18 9.75
N GLN A 57 -3.01 1.99 10.20
CA GLN A 57 -2.60 2.29 11.59
C GLN A 57 -2.71 3.79 11.89
N GLN A 58 -2.23 4.65 10.98
CA GLN A 58 -2.35 6.11 11.11
C GLN A 58 -3.81 6.59 11.15
N ALA A 59 -4.69 5.92 10.40
CA ALA A 59 -6.12 6.19 10.39
C ALA A 59 -6.90 5.47 11.51
N ASN A 60 -6.23 4.75 12.42
CA ASN A 60 -6.84 3.95 13.49
C ASN A 60 -7.89 2.93 13.02
N ILE A 61 -7.68 2.34 11.84
CA ILE A 61 -8.57 1.36 11.20
C ILE A 61 -7.82 0.10 10.75
N TRP A 62 -6.68 -0.20 11.38
CA TRP A 62 -5.94 -1.44 11.12
C TRP A 62 -6.71 -2.64 11.63
#